data_AF-A0A3A9YK86-F1
#
_entry.id   AF-A0A3A9YK86-F1
#
_cell.length_a   1.000
_cell.length_b   1.000
_cell.length_c   1.000
_cell.angle_alpha   90.00
_cell.angle_beta   90.00
_cell.angle_gamma   90.00
#
_symmetry.space_group_name_H-M   'P 1'
#
loop_
_entity.id
_entity.type
_entity.pdbx_description
1 polymer ?
#
loop_
_entity_poly.entity_id
_entity_poly.type
_entity_poly.pdbx_seq_one_letter_code
_entity_poly.pdbx_strand_id
1 'polypeptide(L)'
;MSEWKPVVYRGDGAWIGIMPDGRLGVGVESEGRATLTGSGFVPMWPYLERDLPAVLAELSRAWADLGQGGVSSPEELFELTVESAWKSGRSYWMQLAAPWAIEMSRRDGFDQDVVLRLLAEMAASDVLSSGVRKQAQRACE
;
A
#
# COMPACT_ATOMS: atom_id res chain seq x y z
N MET A 1 6.15 12.01 -26.66
CA MET A 1 5.11 11.47 -25.77
C MET A 1 5.77 10.37 -24.97
N SER A 2 5.75 10.45 -23.66
CA SER A 2 6.24 9.37 -22.80
C SER A 2 5.28 8.20 -22.92
N GLU A 3 5.82 6.99 -23.08
CA GLU A 3 5.03 5.77 -23.17
C GLU A 3 4.85 5.15 -21.78
N TRP A 4 3.85 4.28 -21.62
CA TRP A 4 3.68 3.48 -20.41
C TRP A 4 4.95 2.63 -20.18
N LYS A 5 5.56 2.75 -18.99
CA LYS A 5 6.73 1.96 -18.58
C LYS A 5 6.33 0.99 -17.48
N PRO A 6 6.09 -0.30 -17.77
CA PRO A 6 5.91 -1.31 -16.73
C PRO A 6 7.24 -1.51 -15.97
N VAL A 7 7.19 -1.65 -14.65
CA VAL A 7 8.40 -1.78 -13.81
C VAL A 7 8.31 -3.00 -12.89
N VAL A 8 7.24 -3.12 -12.12
CA VAL A 8 7.07 -4.21 -11.14
C VAL A 8 5.88 -5.07 -11.51
N TYR A 9 6.12 -6.36 -11.70
CA TYR A 9 5.06 -7.32 -12.02
C TYR A 9 4.23 -7.65 -10.78
N ARG A 10 2.90 -7.56 -10.88
CA ARG A 10 1.98 -7.82 -9.77
C ARG A 10 1.64 -9.31 -9.59
N GLY A 11 1.95 -10.15 -10.58
CA GLY A 11 1.69 -11.60 -10.51
C GLY A 11 0.42 -12.06 -11.24
N ASP A 12 -0.45 -11.15 -11.66
CA ASP A 12 -1.78 -11.44 -12.24
C ASP A 12 -1.96 -10.88 -13.66
N GLY A 13 -0.86 -10.73 -14.40
CA GLY A 13 -0.84 -10.08 -15.71
C GLY A 13 -0.82 -8.55 -15.64
N ALA A 14 -0.92 -7.97 -14.45
CA ALA A 14 -0.79 -6.54 -14.24
C ALA A 14 0.62 -6.13 -13.78
N TRP A 15 0.95 -4.88 -14.01
CA TRP A 15 2.21 -4.23 -13.71
C TRP A 15 1.97 -2.91 -13.00
N ILE A 16 2.80 -2.60 -12.03
CA ILE A 16 2.99 -1.26 -11.50
C ILE A 16 4.08 -0.59 -12.32
N GLY A 17 3.84 0.66 -12.73
CA GLY A 17 4.71 1.36 -13.65
C GLY A 17 4.42 2.84 -13.74
N ILE A 18 4.99 3.47 -14.77
CA ILE A 18 4.91 4.91 -14.99
C ILE A 18 4.05 5.22 -16.18
N MET A 19 3.01 6.01 -15.91
CA MET A 19 2.11 6.53 -16.93
C MET A 19 2.83 7.59 -17.79
N PRO A 20 2.33 7.85 -19.01
CA PRO A 20 2.83 8.92 -19.87
C PRO A 20 2.99 10.29 -19.18
N ASP A 21 2.16 10.60 -18.19
CA ASP A 21 2.20 11.87 -17.46
C ASP A 21 3.16 11.86 -16.25
N GLY A 22 3.94 10.78 -16.08
CA GLY A 22 4.91 10.62 -15.00
C GLY A 22 4.34 10.09 -13.70
N ARG A 23 3.01 9.88 -13.59
CA ARG A 23 2.39 9.35 -12.37
C ARG A 23 2.52 7.83 -12.28
N LEU A 24 2.51 7.33 -11.05
CA LEU A 24 2.39 5.89 -10.79
C LEU A 24 1.06 5.37 -11.32
N GLY A 25 1.12 4.25 -12.02
CA GLY A 25 -0.05 3.60 -12.58
C GLY A 25 0.00 2.10 -12.50
N VAL A 26 -1.14 1.51 -12.85
CA VAL A 26 -1.32 0.09 -13.05
C VAL A 26 -1.78 -0.17 -14.49
N GLY A 27 -1.23 -1.22 -15.08
CA GLY A 27 -1.53 -1.60 -16.46
C GLY A 27 -1.24 -3.07 -16.71
N VAL A 28 -1.44 -3.51 -17.95
CA VAL A 28 -0.82 -4.73 -18.46
C VAL A 28 0.54 -4.36 -19.07
N GLU A 29 1.33 -5.34 -19.50
CA GLU A 29 2.67 -5.08 -20.06
C GLU A 29 2.62 -4.09 -21.24
N SER A 30 1.64 -4.23 -22.13
CA SER A 30 1.51 -3.41 -23.34
C SER A 30 0.73 -2.09 -23.16
N GLU A 31 0.05 -1.88 -22.02
CA GLU A 31 -0.87 -0.74 -21.88
C GLU A 31 -1.13 -0.37 -20.41
N GLY A 32 -0.98 0.92 -20.09
CA GLY A 32 -1.38 1.52 -18.81
C GLY A 32 -2.89 1.76 -18.76
N ARG A 33 -3.56 1.39 -17.66
CA ARG A 33 -5.03 1.47 -17.55
C ARG A 33 -5.51 2.57 -16.60
N ALA A 34 -4.77 2.84 -15.53
CA ALA A 34 -5.15 3.86 -14.55
C ALA A 34 -3.95 4.31 -13.73
N THR A 35 -4.03 5.53 -13.18
CA THR A 35 -3.10 5.98 -12.14
C THR A 35 -3.47 5.34 -10.78
N LEU A 36 -2.49 5.16 -9.90
CA LEU A 36 -2.76 4.64 -8.56
C LEU A 36 -3.63 5.60 -7.74
N THR A 37 -3.34 6.91 -7.79
CA THR A 37 -4.18 7.93 -7.15
C THR A 37 -5.61 7.92 -7.71
N GLY A 38 -5.77 7.86 -9.03
CA GLY A 38 -7.08 7.86 -9.69
C GLY A 38 -7.91 6.61 -9.42
N SER A 39 -7.28 5.51 -9.01
CA SER A 39 -7.93 4.27 -8.61
C SER A 39 -8.05 4.11 -7.09
N GLY A 40 -7.67 5.14 -6.31
CA GLY A 40 -7.71 5.11 -4.85
C GLY A 40 -6.83 4.00 -4.25
N PHE A 41 -5.71 3.66 -4.92
CA PHE A 41 -4.75 2.62 -4.51
C PHE A 41 -5.32 1.20 -4.41
N VAL A 42 -6.57 0.96 -4.83
CA VAL A 42 -7.18 -0.38 -4.92
C VAL A 42 -6.29 -1.40 -5.66
N PRO A 43 -5.57 -1.05 -6.74
CA PRO A 43 -4.69 -1.99 -7.43
C PRO A 43 -3.52 -2.50 -6.59
N MET A 44 -3.19 -1.84 -5.48
CA MET A 44 -2.14 -2.24 -4.54
C MET A 44 -2.63 -3.22 -3.47
N TRP A 45 -3.95 -3.33 -3.24
CA TRP A 45 -4.49 -4.17 -2.18
C TRP A 45 -4.08 -5.65 -2.26
N PRO A 46 -3.94 -6.30 -3.45
CA PRO A 46 -3.46 -7.67 -3.53
C PRO A 46 -2.08 -7.88 -2.88
N TYR A 47 -1.24 -6.84 -2.77
CA TYR A 47 0.03 -6.96 -2.06
C TYR A 47 -0.14 -7.18 -0.54
N LEU A 48 -1.27 -6.77 0.05
CA LEU A 48 -1.58 -6.99 1.48
C LEU A 48 -1.68 -8.47 1.85
N GLU A 49 -1.86 -9.36 0.87
CA GLU A 49 -1.82 -10.81 1.05
C GLU A 49 -0.39 -11.34 1.29
N ARG A 50 0.63 -10.50 1.12
CA ARG A 50 2.05 -10.81 1.28
C ARG A 50 2.62 -10.07 2.50
N ASP A 51 3.78 -10.53 2.97
CA ASP A 51 4.50 -9.88 4.06
C ASP A 51 5.02 -8.49 3.63
N LEU A 52 4.73 -7.46 4.43
CA LEU A 52 5.20 -6.09 4.20
C LEU A 52 6.71 -6.02 3.93
N PRO A 53 7.63 -6.67 4.69
CA PRO A 53 9.05 -6.59 4.43
C PRO A 53 9.43 -7.06 3.03
N ALA A 54 8.78 -8.12 2.54
CA ALA A 54 9.06 -8.69 1.24
C ALA A 54 8.60 -7.75 0.13
N VAL A 55 7.40 -7.19 0.26
CA VAL A 55 6.85 -6.25 -0.74
C VAL A 55 7.61 -4.91 -0.72
N LEU A 56 7.90 -4.38 0.47
CA LEU A 56 8.70 -3.16 0.65
C LEU A 56 10.07 -3.34 0.00
N ALA A 57 10.79 -4.43 0.28
CA ALA A 57 12.09 -4.67 -0.33
C ALA A 57 12.04 -4.78 -1.87
N GLU A 58 10.99 -5.39 -2.42
CA GLU A 58 10.78 -5.49 -3.87
C GLU A 58 10.56 -4.11 -4.51
N LEU A 59 9.63 -3.32 -3.97
CA LEU A 59 9.31 -1.99 -4.49
C LEU A 59 10.44 -0.98 -4.25
N SER A 60 11.12 -1.02 -3.11
CA SER A 60 12.25 -0.12 -2.83
C SER A 60 13.41 -0.33 -3.81
N ARG A 61 13.66 -1.57 -4.27
CA ARG A 61 14.68 -1.84 -5.32
C ARG A 61 14.30 -1.23 -6.67
N ALA A 62 13.01 -1.25 -6.99
CA ALA A 62 12.46 -0.69 -8.21
C ALA A 62 12.19 0.81 -8.12
N TRP A 63 12.37 1.44 -6.95
CA TRP A 63 11.92 2.81 -6.71
C TRP A 63 12.61 3.84 -7.60
N ALA A 64 13.90 3.63 -7.89
CA ALA A 64 14.64 4.48 -8.81
C ALA A 64 14.02 4.53 -10.22
N ASP A 65 13.37 3.42 -10.64
CA ASP A 65 12.68 3.29 -11.91
C ASP A 65 11.22 3.74 -11.89
N LEU A 66 10.62 3.79 -10.69
CA LEU A 66 9.23 4.19 -10.45
C LEU A 66 9.06 5.72 -10.26
N GLY A 67 10.14 6.50 -10.20
CA GLY A 67 10.07 7.97 -10.16
C GLY A 67 9.19 8.55 -9.02
N GLN A 68 9.02 9.88 -9.00
CA GLN A 68 8.18 10.57 -8.01
C GLN A 68 6.73 10.71 -8.51
N GLY A 69 6.11 9.61 -8.90
CA GLY A 69 4.83 9.59 -9.61
C GLY A 69 3.59 9.89 -8.77
N GLY A 70 3.62 10.98 -7.99
CA GLY A 70 2.55 11.40 -7.08
C GLY A 70 2.62 10.80 -5.68
N VAL A 71 3.69 10.04 -5.39
CA VAL A 71 4.05 9.52 -4.07
C VAL A 71 5.56 9.70 -3.94
N SER A 72 6.02 10.13 -2.77
CA SER A 72 7.40 10.55 -2.50
C SER A 72 8.33 9.40 -2.11
N SER A 73 7.80 8.33 -1.52
CA SER A 73 8.57 7.16 -1.09
C SER A 73 7.78 5.84 -1.22
N PRO A 74 8.46 4.68 -1.21
CA PRO A 74 7.79 3.38 -1.07
C PRO A 74 6.90 3.35 0.19
N GLU A 75 7.37 3.93 1.29
CA GLU A 75 6.67 3.97 2.57
C GLU A 75 5.32 4.69 2.46
N GLU A 76 5.30 5.88 1.84
CA GLU A 76 4.05 6.63 1.61
C GLU A 76 3.07 5.84 0.72
N LEU A 77 3.56 5.09 -0.28
CA LEU A 77 2.72 4.23 -1.12
C LEU A 77 2.02 3.16 -0.27
N PHE A 78 2.72 2.58 0.70
CA PHE A 78 2.15 1.56 1.57
C PHE A 78 1.20 2.15 2.61
N GLU A 79 1.48 3.34 3.15
CA GLU A 79 0.56 4.07 4.03
C GLU A 79 -0.78 4.33 3.34
N LEU A 80 -0.74 4.84 2.10
CA LEU A 80 -1.92 5.10 1.28
C LEU A 80 -2.65 3.80 0.90
N THR A 81 -1.91 2.71 0.70
CA THR A 81 -2.49 1.38 0.43
C THR A 81 -3.23 0.85 1.66
N VAL A 82 -2.63 0.91 2.84
CA VAL A 82 -3.25 0.47 4.10
C VAL A 82 -4.46 1.34 4.43
N GLU A 83 -4.34 2.66 4.31
CA GLU A 83 -5.42 3.59 4.58
C GLU A 83 -6.61 3.35 3.64
N SER A 84 -6.36 3.21 2.34
CA SER A 84 -7.43 2.96 1.36
C SER A 84 -8.12 1.61 1.59
N ALA A 85 -7.37 0.56 1.88
CA ALA A 85 -7.92 -0.76 2.21
C ALA A 85 -8.77 -0.72 3.49
N TRP A 86 -8.29 -0.02 4.52
CA TRP A 86 -9.02 0.15 5.77
C TRP A 86 -10.34 0.91 5.59
N LYS A 87 -10.30 2.05 4.89
CA LYS A 87 -11.48 2.89 4.64
C LYS A 87 -12.47 2.29 3.64
N SER A 88 -12.13 1.18 3.00
CA SER A 88 -12.99 0.53 2.00
C SER A 88 -14.29 -0.05 2.58
N GLY A 89 -14.33 -0.34 3.89
CA GLY A 89 -15.43 -1.06 4.54
C GLY A 89 -15.52 -2.55 4.15
N ARG A 90 -14.59 -3.07 3.35
CA ARG A 90 -14.56 -4.47 2.92
C ARG A 90 -13.77 -5.29 3.91
N SER A 91 -14.46 -6.09 4.73
CA SER A 91 -13.87 -6.81 5.87
C SER A 91 -12.59 -7.58 5.53
N TYR A 92 -12.53 -8.22 4.36
CA TYR A 92 -11.33 -8.94 3.90
C TYR A 92 -10.09 -8.04 3.83
N TRP A 93 -10.18 -6.93 3.10
CA TRP A 93 -9.06 -5.99 2.94
C TRP A 93 -8.74 -5.23 4.22
N MET A 94 -9.75 -4.89 5.00
CA MET A 94 -9.57 -4.28 6.32
C MET A 94 -8.76 -5.20 7.26
N GLN A 95 -9.04 -6.51 7.23
CA GLN A 95 -8.31 -7.48 8.04
C GLN A 95 -6.85 -7.65 7.58
N LEU A 96 -6.59 -7.59 6.27
CA LEU A 96 -5.23 -7.67 5.72
C LEU A 96 -4.42 -6.37 5.92
N ALA A 97 -5.09 -5.21 6.02
CA ALA A 97 -4.43 -3.94 6.28
C ALA A 97 -3.84 -3.85 7.70
N ALA A 98 -4.46 -4.50 8.69
CA ALA A 98 -4.07 -4.36 10.08
C ALA A 98 -2.67 -4.91 10.42
N PRO A 99 -2.27 -6.13 9.97
CA PRO A 99 -0.91 -6.61 10.17
C PRO A 99 0.17 -5.67 9.62
N TRP A 100 -0.07 -5.07 8.45
CA TRP A 100 0.85 -4.10 7.87
C TRP A 100 0.95 -2.83 8.72
N ALA A 101 -0.17 -2.25 9.17
CA ALA A 101 -0.14 -1.08 10.05
C ALA A 101 0.64 -1.35 11.36
N ILE A 102 0.46 -2.52 11.96
CA ILE A 102 1.18 -2.93 13.18
C ILE A 102 2.69 -3.06 12.91
N GLU A 103 3.07 -3.49 11.72
CA GLU A 103 4.47 -3.60 11.35
C GLU A 103 5.10 -2.25 11.01
N MET A 104 4.36 -1.37 10.32
CA MET A 104 4.78 0.00 10.02
C MET A 104 5.12 0.80 11.27
N SER A 105 4.38 0.59 12.37
CA SER A 105 4.62 1.31 13.64
C SER A 105 5.93 0.92 14.33
N ARG A 106 6.59 -0.15 13.87
CA ARG A 106 7.86 -0.65 14.42
C ARG A 106 9.06 -0.32 13.52
N ARG A 107 8.81 0.34 12.40
CA ARG A 107 9.81 0.60 11.36
C ARG A 107 10.00 2.10 11.22
N ASP A 108 11.25 2.50 11.14
CA ASP A 108 11.62 3.85 10.72
C ASP A 108 11.28 4.04 9.24
N GLY A 109 10.90 5.26 8.86
CA GLY A 109 10.61 5.64 7.47
C GLY A 109 9.13 5.83 7.16
N PHE A 110 8.24 5.27 7.98
CA PHE A 110 6.80 5.55 7.90
C PHE A 110 6.41 6.78 8.71
N ASP A 111 5.40 7.51 8.23
CA ASP A 111 4.74 8.60 8.95
C ASP A 111 4.00 8.03 10.17
N GLN A 112 4.56 8.28 11.35
CA GLN A 112 4.03 7.75 12.60
C GLN A 112 2.68 8.36 12.97
N ASP A 113 2.38 9.61 12.56
CA ASP A 113 1.08 10.21 12.84
C ASP A 113 -0.03 9.52 12.03
N VAL A 114 0.26 9.18 10.77
CA VAL A 114 -0.64 8.41 9.91
C VAL A 114 -0.85 7.00 10.48
N VAL A 115 0.25 6.31 10.81
CA VAL A 115 0.21 4.92 11.30
C VAL A 115 -0.52 4.82 12.65
N LEU A 116 -0.21 5.69 13.62
CA LEU A 116 -0.84 5.68 14.93
C LEU A 116 -2.35 5.97 14.85
N ARG A 117 -2.76 6.89 13.98
CA ARG A 117 -4.18 7.15 13.72
C ARG A 117 -4.89 5.90 13.18
N LEU A 118 -4.31 5.23 12.18
CA LEU A 118 -4.88 4.01 11.62
C LEU A 118 -4.99 2.90 12.68
N LEU A 119 -3.94 2.72 13.49
CA LEU A 119 -3.94 1.71 14.55
C LEU A 119 -5.00 1.98 15.63
N ALA A 120 -5.23 3.24 16.00
CA ALA A 120 -6.30 3.60 16.92
C ALA A 120 -7.69 3.25 16.36
N GLU A 121 -7.95 3.56 15.08
CA GLU A 121 -9.19 3.16 14.39
C GLU A 121 -9.36 1.63 14.35
N MET A 122 -8.27 0.91 14.06
CA MET A 122 -8.24 -0.55 13.99
C MET A 122 -8.49 -1.20 15.35
N ALA A 123 -7.86 -0.70 16.42
CA ALA A 123 -8.04 -1.21 17.77
C ALA A 123 -9.50 -1.10 18.26
N ALA A 124 -10.22 -0.07 17.81
CA ALA A 124 -11.63 0.16 18.14
C ALA A 124 -12.62 -0.66 17.29
N SER A 125 -12.18 -1.32 16.22
CA SER A 125 -13.07 -1.92 15.22
C SER A 125 -13.37 -3.41 15.47
N ASP A 126 -14.65 -3.76 15.50
CA ASP A 126 -15.10 -5.15 15.64
C ASP A 126 -14.90 -6.00 14.37
N VAL A 127 -14.45 -5.41 13.25
CA VAL A 127 -14.05 -6.15 12.04
C VAL A 127 -12.81 -7.02 12.29
N LEU A 128 -11.97 -6.62 13.25
CA LEU A 128 -10.74 -7.30 13.60
C LEU A 128 -10.95 -8.27 14.77
N SER A 129 -10.24 -9.39 14.73
CA SER A 129 -10.21 -10.33 15.84
C SER A 129 -9.67 -9.66 17.11
N SER A 130 -10.08 -10.15 18.29
CA SER A 130 -9.60 -9.61 19.57
C SER A 130 -8.08 -9.68 19.71
N GLY A 131 -7.43 -10.67 19.09
CA GLY A 131 -5.98 -10.80 19.04
C GLY A 131 -5.33 -9.64 18.27
N VAL A 132 -5.81 -9.36 17.07
CA VAL A 132 -5.28 -8.27 16.23
C VAL A 132 -5.56 -6.91 16.86
N ARG A 133 -6.76 -6.68 17.42
CA ARG A 133 -7.07 -5.43 18.15
C ARG A 133 -6.12 -5.17 19.30
N LYS A 134 -5.79 -6.19 20.10
CA LYS A 134 -4.82 -6.07 21.20
C LYS A 134 -3.42 -5.74 20.70
N GLN A 135 -3.02 -6.29 19.55
CA GLN A 135 -1.73 -5.96 18.94
C GLN A 135 -1.71 -4.53 18.42
N ALA A 136 -2.79 -4.07 17.76
CA ALA A 136 -2.93 -2.69 17.32
C ALA A 136 -2.90 -1.71 18.51
N GLN A 137 -3.63 -2.00 19.58
CA GLN A 137 -3.62 -1.18 20.80
C GLN A 137 -2.21 -1.03 21.40
N ARG A 138 -1.46 -2.14 21.50
CA ARG A 138 -0.07 -2.11 22.00
C ARG A 138 0.89 -1.38 21.08
N ALA A 139 0.58 -1.31 19.79
CA ALA A 139 1.39 -0.60 18.81
C ALA A 139 1.16 0.93 18.86
N CYS A 140 0.13 1.39 19.58
CA CYS A 140 -0.13 2.80 19.85
C CYS A 140 0.52 3.33 21.14
N GLU A 141 1.08 2.44 21.98
CA GLU A 141 1.70 2.75 23.28
C GLU A 141 3.20 3.02 23.14
#